data_AF-A0A974HK59-F1
#
_entry.id   AF-A0A974HK59-F1
#
_cell.length_a   1.000
_cell.length_b   1.000
_cell.length_c   1.000
_cell.angle_alpha   90.00
_cell.angle_beta   90.00
_cell.angle_gamma   90.00
#
_symmetry.space_group_name_H-M   'P 1'
#
loop_
_entity.id
_entity.type
_entity.pdbx_description
1 polymer ?
#
loop_
_entity_poly.entity_id
_entity_poly.type
_entity_poly.pdbx_seq_one_letter_code
_entity_poly.pdbx_strand_id
1 'polypeptide(L)'
;VMLAKLKGRGPYVALKSIRKAEETNYSNLATEAHVLKISTDCRFLCQGYAAFETQRHAFYVMEYLSGGNLGDELDKRGRFDMDRVRFYSAEIICGLQFLHSKGIIHRDLKPLNILLDHDGHAVISDFGLAVQNIFKDDTTTGRVGTLRYMAPEMLQGKPYNAAVDWWSLGHTIYEMATADALINNSNIKEQMYSIILDEPKLPHWLDKDLRHLLRKLFRKNPSRRLGARGDIRCHPFFEFIDWVVLENEETQPPYKPKA
;
A
#
# COMPACT_ATOMS: atom_id res chain seq x y z
N VAL A 1 -16.87 -4.56 -3.82
CA VAL A 1 -16.31 -4.81 -5.17
C VAL A 1 -16.93 -6.08 -5.71
N MET A 2 -17.22 -6.16 -7.00
CA MET A 2 -17.85 -7.33 -7.64
C MET A 2 -17.09 -7.70 -8.91
N LEU A 3 -17.00 -8.99 -9.21
CA LEU A 3 -16.53 -9.47 -10.51
C LEU A 3 -17.62 -9.18 -11.56
N ALA A 4 -17.24 -8.53 -12.65
CA ALA A 4 -18.13 -8.23 -13.77
C ALA A 4 -17.47 -8.64 -15.10
N LYS A 5 -18.27 -8.74 -16.16
CA LYS A 5 -17.79 -8.99 -17.52
C LYS A 5 -18.32 -7.90 -18.44
N LEU A 6 -17.43 -7.26 -19.19
CA LEU A 6 -17.84 -6.31 -20.21
C LEU A 6 -18.67 -7.03 -21.28
N LYS A 7 -19.77 -6.41 -21.76
CA LYS A 7 -20.67 -7.04 -22.73
C LYS A 7 -19.89 -7.58 -23.95
N GLY A 8 -20.29 -8.75 -24.44
CA GLY A 8 -19.63 -9.44 -25.56
C GLY A 8 -18.49 -10.36 -25.12
N ARG A 9 -17.38 -10.36 -25.89
CA ARG A 9 -16.15 -11.12 -25.60
C ARG A 9 -15.12 -10.30 -24.79
N GLY A 10 -15.58 -9.28 -24.07
CA GLY A 10 -14.69 -8.45 -23.25
C GLY A 10 -14.10 -9.21 -22.05
N PRO A 11 -12.98 -8.70 -21.49
CA PRO A 11 -12.36 -9.31 -20.32
C PRO A 11 -13.25 -9.22 -19.08
N TYR A 12 -12.92 -10.04 -18.08
CA TYR A 12 -13.42 -9.86 -16.72
C TYR A 12 -12.79 -8.60 -16.10
N VAL A 13 -13.58 -7.90 -15.29
CA VAL A 13 -13.19 -6.65 -14.63
C VAL A 13 -13.66 -6.66 -13.18
N ALA A 14 -12.96 -5.91 -12.33
CA ALA A 14 -13.43 -5.62 -10.97
C ALA A 14 -14.26 -4.33 -10.99
N LEU A 15 -15.52 -4.42 -10.57
CA LEU A 15 -16.42 -3.28 -10.44
C LEU A 15 -16.53 -2.87 -8.97
N LYS A 16 -15.92 -1.73 -8.60
CA LYS A 16 -16.15 -1.09 -7.29
C LYS A 16 -17.39 -0.21 -7.41
N SER A 17 -18.34 -0.41 -6.51
CA SER A 17 -19.57 0.39 -6.41
C SER A 17 -19.60 1.05 -5.05
N ILE A 18 -19.73 2.38 -5.02
CA ILE A 18 -19.79 3.19 -3.81
C ILE A 18 -21.14 3.90 -3.79
N ARG A 19 -21.92 3.67 -2.72
CA ARG A 19 -23.21 4.35 -2.53
C ARG A 19 -22.99 5.81 -2.14
N LYS A 20 -23.69 6.72 -2.82
CA LYS A 20 -23.75 8.14 -2.48
C LYS A 20 -24.73 8.32 -1.32
N ALA A 21 -24.21 8.77 -0.18
CA ALA A 21 -24.92 9.18 1.02
C ALA A 21 -24.67 10.69 1.28
N GLU A 22 -25.41 11.30 2.20
CA GLU A 22 -25.26 12.72 2.53
C GLU A 22 -23.84 13.08 2.99
N GLU A 23 -23.19 12.18 3.74
CA GLU A 23 -21.82 12.33 4.23
C GLU A 23 -20.74 11.94 3.19
N THR A 24 -21.14 11.62 1.95
CA THR A 24 -20.18 11.20 0.93
C THR A 24 -19.26 12.35 0.56
N ASN A 25 -17.96 12.13 0.75
CA ASN A 25 -16.97 13.06 0.27
C ASN A 25 -16.76 12.89 -1.24
N TYR A 26 -17.48 13.69 -2.04
CA TYR A 26 -17.36 13.69 -3.50
C TYR A 26 -15.95 14.02 -4.00
N SER A 27 -15.15 14.77 -3.23
CA SER A 27 -13.76 15.04 -3.61
C SER A 27 -12.90 13.78 -3.55
N ASN A 28 -13.16 12.86 -2.61
CA ASN A 28 -12.49 11.56 -2.54
C ASN A 28 -12.88 10.68 -3.74
N LEU A 29 -14.15 10.73 -4.17
CA LEU A 29 -14.58 9.98 -5.36
C LEU A 29 -13.88 10.46 -6.63
N ALA A 30 -13.82 11.78 -6.83
CA ALA A 30 -13.10 12.37 -7.95
C ALA A 30 -11.59 12.07 -7.89
N THR A 31 -11.00 12.11 -6.70
CA THR A 31 -9.60 11.77 -6.47
C THR A 31 -9.32 10.32 -6.85
N GLU A 32 -10.13 9.37 -6.37
CA GLU A 32 -9.95 7.95 -6.68
C GLU A 32 -10.05 7.68 -8.18
N ALA A 33 -11.04 8.25 -8.86
CA ALA A 33 -11.16 8.16 -10.32
C ALA A 33 -9.92 8.72 -11.04
N HIS A 34 -9.39 9.85 -10.56
CA HIS A 34 -8.22 10.47 -11.16
C HIS A 34 -6.95 9.66 -10.94
N VAL A 35 -6.72 9.16 -9.72
CA VAL A 35 -5.57 8.31 -9.41
C VAL A 35 -5.61 7.02 -10.23
N LEU A 36 -6.77 6.35 -10.33
CA LEU A 36 -6.95 5.15 -11.15
C LEU A 36 -6.57 5.37 -12.64
N LYS A 37 -6.79 6.58 -13.15
CA LYS A 37 -6.38 6.96 -14.52
C LYS A 37 -4.87 7.19 -14.64
N ILE A 38 -4.20 7.70 -13.60
CA ILE A 38 -2.75 7.92 -13.59
C ILE A 38 -2.00 6.59 -13.39
N SER A 39 -2.57 5.67 -12.62
CA SER A 39 -2.00 4.35 -12.32
C SER A 39 -1.75 3.47 -13.55
N THR A 40 -2.35 3.77 -14.70
CA THR A 40 -2.16 2.98 -15.94
C THR A 40 -0.72 2.99 -16.46
N ASP A 41 0.10 3.96 -16.05
CA ASP A 41 1.51 4.04 -16.42
C ASP A 41 2.44 3.26 -15.44
N CYS A 42 1.88 2.52 -14.48
CA CYS A 42 2.65 1.75 -13.50
C CYS A 42 2.00 0.39 -13.21
N ARG A 43 2.68 -0.69 -13.58
CA ARG A 43 2.18 -2.07 -13.40
C ARG A 43 1.95 -2.49 -11.95
N PHE A 44 2.65 -1.85 -11.01
CA PHE A 44 2.52 -2.14 -9.58
C PHE A 44 1.32 -1.44 -8.93
N LEU A 45 0.48 -0.78 -9.73
CA LEU A 45 -0.74 -0.09 -9.30
C LEU A 45 -1.95 -0.62 -10.05
N CYS A 46 -3.06 -0.79 -9.33
CA CYS A 46 -4.31 -1.27 -9.91
C CYS A 46 -4.82 -0.31 -10.98
N GLN A 47 -5.02 -0.83 -12.19
CA GLN A 47 -5.41 -0.09 -13.38
C GLN A 47 -6.91 0.21 -13.41
N GLY A 48 -7.26 1.46 -13.68
CA GLY A 48 -8.62 1.89 -13.97
C GLY A 48 -8.93 1.87 -15.47
N TYR A 49 -10.06 1.25 -15.84
CA TYR A 49 -10.57 1.27 -17.21
C TYR A 49 -11.63 2.35 -17.44
N ALA A 50 -12.49 2.58 -16.45
CA ALA A 50 -13.52 3.61 -16.51
C ALA A 50 -14.00 4.03 -15.12
N ALA A 51 -14.50 5.26 -15.02
CA ALA A 51 -15.24 5.75 -13.87
C ALA A 51 -16.55 6.38 -14.37
N PHE A 52 -17.67 6.06 -13.74
CA PHE A 52 -18.97 6.63 -14.06
C PHE A 52 -19.87 6.66 -12.84
N GLU A 53 -20.97 7.38 -12.92
CA GLU A 53 -21.89 7.49 -11.81
C GLU A 53 -23.36 7.45 -12.24
N THR A 54 -24.19 7.10 -11.27
CA THR A 54 -25.64 7.23 -11.31
C THR A 54 -26.07 8.24 -10.25
N GLN A 55 -27.37 8.49 -10.12
CA GLN A 55 -27.90 9.32 -9.04
C GLN A 55 -27.52 8.80 -7.64
N ARG A 56 -27.39 7.48 -7.46
CA ARG A 56 -27.20 6.84 -6.14
C ARG A 56 -25.82 6.23 -5.91
N HIS A 57 -25.01 6.05 -6.95
CA HIS A 57 -23.75 5.33 -6.84
C HIS A 57 -22.67 5.93 -7.75
N ALA A 58 -21.42 5.86 -7.31
CA ALA A 58 -20.23 5.98 -8.15
C ALA A 58 -19.67 4.58 -8.43
N PHE A 59 -19.14 4.38 -9.64
CA PHE A 59 -18.60 3.11 -10.11
C PHE A 59 -17.20 3.30 -10.68
N TYR A 60 -16.30 2.39 -10.31
CA TYR A 60 -14.98 2.26 -10.91
C TYR A 60 -14.84 0.88 -11.53
N VAL A 61 -14.57 0.85 -12.83
CA VAL A 61 -14.23 -0.35 -13.58
C VAL A 61 -12.72 -0.46 -13.58
N MET A 62 -12.20 -1.52 -12.98
CA MET A 62 -10.77 -1.74 -12.76
C MET A 62 -10.37 -3.09 -13.34
N GLU A 63 -9.08 -3.31 -13.50
CA GLU A 63 -8.55 -4.63 -13.78
C GLU A 63 -8.98 -5.65 -12.72
N TYR A 64 -9.12 -6.91 -13.14
CA TYR A 64 -9.42 -8.00 -12.23
C TYR A 64 -8.14 -8.74 -11.87
N LEU A 65 -7.72 -8.60 -10.60
CA LEU A 65 -6.55 -9.25 -10.03
C LEU A 65 -6.99 -10.53 -9.32
N SER A 66 -6.73 -11.69 -9.94
CA SER A 66 -7.28 -12.98 -9.51
C SER A 66 -6.49 -13.65 -8.38
N GLY A 67 -5.30 -13.16 -8.03
CA GLY A 67 -4.40 -13.79 -7.05
C GLY A 67 -4.79 -13.55 -5.59
N GLY A 68 -5.86 -12.80 -5.32
CA GLY A 68 -6.28 -12.44 -3.96
C GLY A 68 -5.50 -11.26 -3.40
N ASN A 69 -5.46 -11.12 -2.07
CA ASN A 69 -4.73 -10.07 -1.38
C ASN A 69 -3.75 -10.66 -0.35
N LEU A 70 -2.69 -9.93 -0.01
CA LEU A 70 -1.66 -10.42 0.91
C LEU A 70 -2.19 -10.65 2.33
N GLY A 71 -3.19 -9.89 2.78
CA GLY A 71 -3.83 -10.07 4.09
C GLY A 71 -4.50 -11.45 4.23
N ASP A 72 -5.35 -11.81 3.27
CA ASP A 72 -6.00 -13.11 3.20
C ASP A 72 -4.98 -14.26 3.12
N GLU A 73 -3.88 -14.07 2.39
CA GLU A 73 -2.81 -15.06 2.29
C GLU A 73 -2.08 -15.25 3.62
N LEU A 74 -1.83 -14.17 4.39
CA LEU A 74 -1.27 -14.25 5.74
C LEU A 74 -2.22 -14.97 6.69
N ASP A 75 -3.51 -14.66 6.65
CA ASP A 75 -4.52 -15.33 7.50
C ASP A 75 -4.62 -16.83 7.22
N LYS A 76 -4.52 -17.23 5.94
CA LYS A 76 -4.66 -18.63 5.51
C LYS A 76 -3.37 -19.45 5.66
N ARG A 77 -2.20 -18.86 5.39
CA ARG A 77 -0.93 -19.59 5.24
C ARG A 77 0.12 -19.20 6.27
N GLY A 78 -0.13 -18.19 7.09
CA GLY A 78 0.84 -17.62 8.01
C GLY A 78 1.90 -16.80 7.27
N ARG A 79 3.04 -16.58 7.95
CA ARG A 79 4.09 -15.67 7.47
C ARG A 79 4.70 -16.11 6.15
N PHE A 80 5.16 -15.15 5.36
CA PHE A 80 5.87 -15.42 4.10
C PHE A 80 7.33 -15.74 4.37
N ASP A 81 7.94 -16.53 3.48
CA ASP A 81 9.39 -16.68 3.43
C ASP A 81 10.07 -15.35 3.02
N MET A 82 11.36 -15.22 3.31
CA MET A 82 12.05 -13.94 3.12
C MET A 82 12.19 -13.52 1.66
N ASP A 83 12.16 -14.47 0.71
CA ASP A 83 12.25 -14.14 -0.71
C ASP A 83 10.94 -13.52 -1.19
N ARG A 84 9.79 -14.07 -0.77
CA ARG A 84 8.47 -13.45 -0.99
C ARG A 84 8.36 -12.08 -0.30
N VAL A 85 8.81 -11.97 0.96
CA VAL A 85 8.80 -10.67 1.68
C VAL A 85 9.60 -9.64 0.89
N ARG A 86 10.82 -9.99 0.46
CA ARG A 86 11.71 -9.07 -0.27
C ARG A 86 11.14 -8.68 -1.62
N PHE A 87 10.64 -9.66 -2.38
CA PHE A 87 10.08 -9.46 -3.71
C PHE A 87 8.86 -8.53 -3.66
N TYR A 88 7.83 -8.86 -2.86
CA TYR A 88 6.64 -8.00 -2.75
C TYR A 88 6.98 -6.62 -2.19
N SER A 89 7.91 -6.52 -1.24
CA SER A 89 8.38 -5.23 -0.75
C SER A 89 8.97 -4.36 -1.87
N ALA A 90 9.76 -4.96 -2.77
CA ALA A 90 10.38 -4.24 -3.88
C ALA A 90 9.33 -3.73 -4.89
N GLU A 91 8.33 -4.53 -5.23
CA GLU A 91 7.23 -4.13 -6.13
C GLU A 91 6.38 -3.01 -5.52
N ILE A 92 6.04 -3.12 -4.22
CA ILE A 92 5.31 -2.07 -3.49
C ILE A 92 6.14 -0.78 -3.45
N ILE A 93 7.46 -0.86 -3.27
CA ILE A 93 8.36 0.31 -3.33
C ILE A 93 8.27 1.01 -4.68
N CYS A 94 8.27 0.27 -5.79
CA CYS A 94 8.14 0.82 -7.13
C CYS A 94 6.79 1.54 -7.32
N GLY A 95 5.69 0.91 -6.89
CA GLY A 95 4.36 1.52 -6.92
C GLY A 95 4.26 2.80 -6.09
N LEU A 96 4.79 2.80 -4.86
CA LEU A 96 4.81 3.99 -4.00
C LEU A 96 5.65 5.13 -4.58
N GLN A 97 6.86 4.83 -5.08
CA GLN A 97 7.72 5.85 -5.70
C GLN A 97 7.06 6.47 -6.93
N PHE A 98 6.36 5.67 -7.73
CA PHE A 98 5.56 6.20 -8.84
C PHE A 98 4.49 7.16 -8.34
N LEU A 99 3.65 6.77 -7.35
CA LEU A 99 2.63 7.65 -6.78
C LEU A 99 3.23 8.96 -6.25
N HIS A 100 4.31 8.85 -5.46
CA HIS A 100 5.00 10.01 -4.87
C HIS A 100 5.59 10.92 -5.94
N SER A 101 6.09 10.37 -7.05
CA SER A 101 6.59 11.17 -8.19
C SER A 101 5.48 11.98 -8.89
N LYS A 102 4.23 11.53 -8.77
CA LYS A 102 3.03 12.22 -9.27
C LYS A 102 2.37 13.09 -8.19
N GLY A 103 3.00 13.26 -7.02
CA GLY A 103 2.49 14.05 -5.91
C GLY A 103 1.26 13.45 -5.24
N ILE A 104 1.14 12.11 -5.30
CA ILE A 104 0.04 11.34 -4.72
C ILE A 104 0.55 10.62 -3.48
N ILE A 105 -0.21 10.68 -2.38
CA ILE A 105 0.04 9.90 -1.16
C ILE A 105 -1.09 8.91 -0.98
N HIS A 106 -0.79 7.64 -0.73
CA HIS A 106 -1.78 6.56 -0.63
C HIS A 106 -2.60 6.61 0.67
N ARG A 107 -1.93 6.77 1.82
CA ARG A 107 -2.49 6.91 3.18
C ARG A 107 -3.26 5.71 3.77
N ASP A 108 -3.47 4.63 3.04
CA ASP A 108 -4.05 3.37 3.58
C ASP A 108 -3.32 2.11 3.09
N LEU A 109 -1.99 2.13 3.09
CA LEU A 109 -1.20 0.96 2.69
C LEU A 109 -1.21 -0.11 3.79
N LYS A 110 -1.63 -1.33 3.43
CA LYS A 110 -1.74 -2.49 4.32
C LYS A 110 -1.84 -3.78 3.49
N PRO A 111 -1.57 -4.98 4.04
CA PRO A 111 -1.64 -6.23 3.28
C PRO A 111 -2.97 -6.46 2.54
N LEU A 112 -4.11 -6.05 3.10
CA LEU A 112 -5.43 -6.16 2.46
C LEU A 112 -5.56 -5.33 1.17
N ASN A 113 -4.79 -4.25 1.03
CA ASN A 113 -4.81 -3.36 -0.13
C ASN A 113 -3.69 -3.69 -1.13
N ILE A 114 -2.88 -4.73 -0.88
CA ILE A 114 -1.92 -5.27 -1.83
C ILE A 114 -2.52 -6.53 -2.44
N LEU A 115 -2.92 -6.43 -3.70
CA LEU A 115 -3.49 -7.52 -4.48
C LEU A 115 -2.39 -8.28 -5.22
N LEU A 116 -2.68 -9.51 -5.61
CA LEU A 116 -1.83 -10.30 -6.49
C LEU A 116 -2.50 -10.47 -7.85
N ASP A 117 -1.73 -10.27 -8.92
CA ASP A 117 -2.19 -10.61 -10.26
C ASP A 117 -2.17 -12.14 -10.49
N HIS A 118 -2.47 -12.56 -11.72
CA HIS A 118 -2.52 -13.97 -12.09
C HIS A 118 -1.16 -14.68 -12.14
N ASP A 119 -0.06 -13.94 -12.24
CA ASP A 119 1.31 -14.46 -12.25
C ASP A 119 1.96 -14.41 -10.86
N GLY A 120 1.39 -13.62 -9.94
CA GLY A 120 1.82 -13.49 -8.56
C GLY A 120 2.56 -12.19 -8.24
N HIS A 121 2.49 -11.18 -9.10
CA HIS A 121 3.04 -9.85 -8.84
C HIS A 121 2.14 -9.05 -7.89
N ALA A 122 2.75 -8.27 -7.00
CA ALA A 122 2.07 -7.40 -6.06
C ALA A 122 1.63 -6.09 -6.72
N VAL A 123 0.36 -5.75 -6.51
CA VAL A 123 -0.30 -4.57 -7.08
C VAL A 123 -0.98 -3.78 -5.97
N ILE A 124 -0.60 -2.50 -5.80
CA ILE A 124 -1.24 -1.60 -4.83
C ILE A 124 -2.63 -1.23 -5.34
N SER A 125 -3.63 -1.29 -4.47
CA SER A 125 -5.03 -1.01 -4.78
C SER A 125 -5.68 -0.11 -3.72
N ASP A 126 -6.91 0.33 -4.01
CA ASP A 126 -7.76 1.15 -3.13
C ASP A 126 -7.22 2.56 -2.82
N PHE A 127 -7.36 3.44 -3.82
CA PHE A 127 -6.96 4.85 -3.73
C PHE A 127 -8.03 5.76 -3.11
N GLY A 128 -9.06 5.20 -2.46
CA GLY A 128 -10.19 5.97 -1.92
C GLY A 128 -9.83 6.96 -0.80
N LEU A 129 -8.65 6.80 -0.21
CA LEU A 129 -8.08 7.69 0.81
C LEU A 129 -6.86 8.47 0.31
N ALA A 130 -6.51 8.36 -0.97
CA ALA A 130 -5.38 9.07 -1.52
C ALA A 130 -5.58 10.60 -1.45
N VAL A 131 -4.48 11.34 -1.50
CA VAL A 131 -4.47 12.80 -1.69
C VAL A 131 -3.48 13.13 -2.80
N GLN A 132 -3.74 14.21 -3.54
CA GLN A 132 -2.94 14.62 -4.70
C GLN A 132 -2.35 16.01 -4.50
N ASN A 133 -1.49 16.42 -5.43
CA ASN A 133 -0.83 17.72 -5.45
C ASN A 133 0.03 17.99 -4.21
N ILE A 134 0.66 16.96 -3.66
CA ILE A 134 1.60 17.09 -2.55
C ILE A 134 3.01 16.81 -3.08
N PHE A 135 3.74 17.87 -3.42
CA PHE A 135 5.10 17.77 -3.95
C PHE A 135 6.10 18.43 -3.00
N LYS A 136 7.31 17.86 -2.91
CA LYS A 136 8.44 18.45 -2.17
C LYS A 136 8.05 18.82 -0.72
N ASP A 137 7.94 20.12 -0.43
CA ASP A 137 7.67 20.69 0.89
C ASP A 137 6.16 20.86 1.18
N ASP A 138 5.30 20.54 0.21
CA ASP A 138 3.85 20.54 0.42
C ASP A 138 3.47 19.52 1.50
N THR A 139 2.43 19.87 2.25
CA THR A 139 1.89 19.01 3.29
C THR A 139 0.37 18.97 3.23
N THR A 140 -0.19 17.89 3.78
CA THR A 140 -1.61 17.75 4.02
C THR A 140 -1.86 17.49 5.51
N THR A 141 -3.14 17.35 5.88
CA THR A 141 -3.56 17.00 7.24
C THR A 141 -4.67 15.95 7.20
N GLY A 142 -5.06 15.47 8.37
CA GLY A 142 -6.19 14.54 8.54
C GLY A 142 -5.77 13.14 8.97
N ARG A 143 -6.62 12.50 9.77
CA ARG A 143 -6.44 11.15 10.32
C ARG A 143 -7.30 10.19 9.51
N VAL A 144 -6.72 9.59 8.47
CA VAL A 144 -7.37 8.63 7.58
C VAL A 144 -6.53 7.36 7.47
N GLY A 145 -7.19 6.26 7.11
CA GLY A 145 -6.58 4.94 6.96
C GLY A 145 -6.89 4.00 8.13
N THR A 146 -6.18 2.88 8.17
CA THR A 146 -6.34 1.88 9.21
C THR A 146 -5.41 2.19 10.39
N LEU A 147 -5.96 2.36 11.60
CA LEU A 147 -5.27 2.94 12.77
C LEU A 147 -3.85 2.41 13.01
N ARG A 148 -3.66 1.08 13.02
CA ARG A 148 -2.35 0.46 13.28
C ARG A 148 -1.27 0.75 12.22
N TYR A 149 -1.65 1.17 11.01
CA TYR A 149 -0.72 1.50 9.92
C TYR A 149 -0.50 3.02 9.78
N MET A 150 -1.25 3.85 10.54
CA MET A 150 -1.10 5.30 10.48
C MET A 150 0.22 5.75 11.10
N ALA A 151 0.87 6.71 10.46
CA ALA A 151 2.11 7.29 10.97
C ALA A 151 1.86 8.17 12.23
N PRO A 152 2.84 8.30 13.13
CA PRO A 152 2.71 9.07 14.37
C PRO A 152 2.27 10.52 14.13
N GLU A 153 2.82 11.17 13.10
CA GLU A 153 2.49 12.55 12.73
C GLU A 153 1.01 12.74 12.32
N MET A 154 0.40 11.73 11.68
CA MET A 154 -1.03 11.74 11.37
C MET A 154 -1.85 11.70 12.66
N LEU A 155 -1.51 10.76 13.55
CA LEU A 155 -2.20 10.59 14.84
C LEU A 155 -2.02 11.78 15.79
N GLN A 156 -0.91 12.50 15.67
CA GLN A 156 -0.66 13.75 16.38
C GLN A 156 -1.39 14.95 15.74
N GLY A 157 -2.00 14.79 14.56
CA GLY A 157 -2.66 15.87 13.82
C GLY A 157 -1.69 16.91 13.25
N LYS A 158 -0.42 16.54 13.06
CA LYS A 158 0.59 17.41 12.46
C LYS A 158 0.46 17.40 10.93
N PRO A 159 0.89 18.46 10.23
CA PRO A 159 1.07 18.40 8.79
C PRO A 159 2.04 17.29 8.40
N TYR A 160 1.74 16.59 7.32
CA TYR A 160 2.54 15.46 6.84
C TYR A 160 2.60 15.39 5.31
N ASN A 161 3.57 14.63 4.80
CA ASN A 161 3.80 14.39 3.37
C ASN A 161 3.88 12.87 3.09
N ALA A 162 4.43 12.49 1.94
CA ALA A 162 4.57 11.10 1.49
C ALA A 162 5.33 10.17 2.47
N ALA A 163 6.04 10.72 3.46
CA ALA A 163 6.69 9.96 4.51
C ALA A 163 5.76 9.00 5.26
N VAL A 164 4.47 9.29 5.31
CA VAL A 164 3.48 8.43 5.99
C VAL A 164 3.32 7.07 5.31
N ASP A 165 3.44 6.99 3.98
CA ASP A 165 3.33 5.71 3.27
C ASP A 165 4.53 4.80 3.57
N TRP A 166 5.72 5.38 3.79
CA TRP A 166 6.91 4.62 4.21
C TRP A 166 6.76 4.02 5.60
N TRP A 167 6.02 4.67 6.50
CA TRP A 167 5.66 4.10 7.79
C TRP A 167 4.72 2.91 7.64
N SER A 168 3.65 3.08 6.85
CA SER A 168 2.68 2.03 6.56
C SER A 168 3.33 0.84 5.82
N LEU A 169 4.32 1.09 4.95
CA LEU A 169 5.14 0.05 4.33
C LEU A 169 5.89 -0.75 5.39
N GLY A 170 6.50 -0.10 6.39
CA GLY A 170 7.17 -0.80 7.49
C GLY A 170 6.24 -1.78 8.21
N HIS A 171 5.00 -1.37 8.50
CA HIS A 171 3.99 -2.26 9.09
C HIS A 171 3.61 -3.41 8.16
N THR A 172 3.41 -3.12 6.87
CA THR A 172 3.07 -4.14 5.85
C THR A 172 4.18 -5.18 5.72
N ILE A 173 5.44 -4.75 5.65
CA ILE A 173 6.61 -5.63 5.58
C ILE A 173 6.74 -6.47 6.85
N TYR A 174 6.55 -5.86 8.03
CA TYR A 174 6.57 -6.59 9.29
C TYR A 174 5.52 -7.70 9.31
N GLU A 175 4.27 -7.38 8.98
CA GLU A 175 3.18 -8.36 8.95
C GLU A 175 3.43 -9.47 7.93
N MET A 176 4.00 -9.17 6.76
CA MET A 176 4.40 -10.21 5.81
C MET A 176 5.42 -11.19 6.41
N ALA A 177 6.40 -10.68 7.17
CA ALA A 177 7.48 -11.47 7.75
C ALA A 177 7.09 -12.23 9.03
N THR A 178 6.06 -11.78 9.75
CA THR A 178 5.67 -12.33 11.06
C THR A 178 4.31 -13.01 11.07
N ALA A 179 3.43 -12.67 10.12
CA ALA A 179 1.98 -12.91 10.18
C ALA A 179 1.36 -12.43 11.50
N ASP A 180 1.93 -11.37 12.08
CA ASP A 180 1.44 -10.75 13.31
C ASP A 180 1.54 -9.24 13.21
N ALA A 181 0.60 -8.54 13.85
CA ALA A 181 0.61 -7.09 13.88
C ALA A 181 1.63 -6.58 14.91
N LEU A 182 2.45 -5.60 14.52
CA LEU A 182 3.42 -4.99 15.44
C LEU A 182 2.73 -4.38 16.68
N ILE A 183 1.50 -3.89 16.50
CA ILE A 183 0.69 -3.25 17.56
C ILE A 183 -0.73 -3.82 17.48
N ASN A 184 -1.09 -4.64 18.47
CA ASN A 184 -2.38 -5.34 18.53
C ASN A 184 -3.20 -5.00 19.79
N ASN A 185 -3.14 -3.74 20.24
CA ASN A 185 -3.94 -3.28 21.37
C ASN A 185 -5.40 -3.07 20.93
N SER A 186 -6.35 -3.70 21.62
CA SER A 186 -7.79 -3.55 21.35
C SER A 186 -8.32 -2.17 21.77
N ASN A 187 -7.67 -1.51 22.73
CA ASN A 187 -8.00 -0.15 23.13
C ASN A 187 -7.38 0.87 22.16
N ILE A 188 -8.23 1.67 21.51
CA ILE A 188 -7.83 2.68 20.53
C ILE A 188 -6.83 3.68 21.10
N LYS A 189 -7.03 4.16 22.34
CA LYS A 189 -6.13 5.15 22.96
C LYS A 189 -4.76 4.53 23.23
N GLU A 190 -4.72 3.32 23.75
CA GLU A 190 -3.46 2.59 24.00
C GLU A 190 -2.74 2.28 22.68
N GLN A 191 -3.48 1.87 21.64
CA GLN A 191 -2.90 1.67 20.31
C GLN A 191 -2.28 2.97 19.77
N MET A 192 -2.98 4.10 19.88
CA MET A 192 -2.45 5.41 19.50
C MET A 192 -1.20 5.78 20.30
N TYR A 193 -1.21 5.61 21.62
CA TYR A 193 -0.04 5.90 22.46
C TYR A 193 1.15 5.03 22.09
N SER A 194 0.97 3.73 21.83
CA SER A 194 2.05 2.86 21.38
C SER A 194 2.62 3.28 20.02
N ILE A 195 1.76 3.69 19.07
CA ILE A 195 2.23 4.20 17.78
C ILE A 195 3.01 5.50 17.97
N ILE A 196 2.61 6.38 18.87
CA ILE A 196 3.24 7.71 19.02
C ILE A 196 4.52 7.64 19.87
N LEU A 197 4.53 6.86 20.94
CA LEU A 197 5.53 6.93 22.01
C LEU A 197 6.47 5.72 22.04
N ASP A 198 5.97 4.51 21.81
CA ASP A 198 6.75 3.30 22.03
C ASP A 198 7.73 3.04 20.88
N GLU A 199 8.92 2.52 21.20
CA GLU A 199 9.84 1.98 20.21
C GLU A 199 9.37 0.60 19.71
N PRO A 200 9.36 0.35 18.39
CA PRO A 200 8.99 -0.95 17.82
C PRO A 200 9.81 -2.11 18.39
N LYS A 201 9.13 -3.10 18.97
CA LYS A 201 9.75 -4.34 19.45
C LYS A 201 9.85 -5.34 18.31
N LEU A 202 11.01 -5.41 17.66
CA LEU A 202 11.27 -6.34 16.56
C LEU A 202 11.85 -7.66 17.08
N PRO A 203 11.27 -8.83 16.74
CA PRO A 203 11.78 -10.12 17.19
C PRO A 203 13.22 -10.41 16.75
N HIS A 204 14.02 -11.01 17.64
CA HIS A 204 15.43 -11.36 17.40
C HIS A 204 15.65 -12.47 16.36
N TRP A 205 14.60 -13.19 15.97
CA TRP A 205 14.67 -14.22 14.93
C TRP A 205 14.46 -13.65 13.51
N LEU A 206 13.97 -12.41 13.38
CA LEU A 206 13.82 -11.77 12.06
C LEU A 206 15.19 -11.58 11.39
N ASP A 207 15.22 -11.60 10.07
CA ASP A 207 16.44 -11.32 9.30
C ASP A 207 17.12 -10.01 9.76
N LYS A 208 18.46 -10.00 9.80
CA LYS A 208 19.23 -8.87 10.35
C LYS A 208 19.02 -7.61 9.53
N ASP A 209 19.03 -7.71 8.21
CA ASP A 209 18.85 -6.59 7.31
C ASP A 209 17.40 -6.15 7.28
N LEU A 210 16.44 -7.08 7.36
CA LEU A 210 15.03 -6.76 7.54
C LEU A 210 14.78 -5.94 8.81
N ARG A 211 15.34 -6.34 9.97
CA ARG A 211 15.21 -5.55 11.20
C ARG A 211 15.85 -4.18 11.05
N HIS A 212 16.97 -4.09 10.35
CA HIS A 212 17.64 -2.81 10.11
C HIS A 212 16.78 -1.89 9.21
N LEU A 213 16.16 -2.44 8.17
CA LEU A 213 15.20 -1.76 7.31
C LEU A 213 14.01 -1.24 8.12
N LEU A 214 13.36 -2.11 8.90
CA LEU A 214 12.19 -1.77 9.72
C LEU A 214 12.51 -0.67 10.73
N ARG A 215 13.67 -0.69 11.39
CA ARG A 215 14.10 0.40 12.29
C ARG A 215 14.26 1.74 11.57
N LYS A 216 14.63 1.74 10.29
CA LYS A 216 14.75 2.95 9.47
C LYS A 216 13.39 3.44 8.96
N LEU A 217 12.43 2.55 8.70
CA LEU A 217 11.05 2.89 8.33
C LEU A 217 10.22 3.36 9.53
N PHE A 218 10.46 2.82 10.73
CA PHE A 218 9.76 3.23 11.95
C PHE A 218 10.39 4.43 12.68
N ARG A 219 11.15 5.28 11.98
CA ARG A 219 11.60 6.55 12.56
C ARG A 219 10.38 7.45 12.77
N LYS A 220 10.12 7.83 14.03
CA LYS A 220 9.00 8.69 14.42
C LYS A 220 9.08 10.08 13.77
N ASN A 221 10.29 10.63 13.63
CA ASN A 221 10.50 11.86 12.87
C ASN A 221 10.49 11.54 11.35
N PRO A 222 9.50 12.04 10.58
CA PRO A 222 9.35 11.71 9.16
C PRO A 222 10.57 12.10 8.32
N SER A 223 11.25 13.22 8.63
CA SER A 223 12.46 13.67 7.92
C SER A 223 13.67 12.73 8.08
N ARG A 224 13.63 11.82 9.06
CA ARG A 224 14.67 10.81 9.30
C ARG A 224 14.27 9.42 8.83
N ARG A 225 13.06 9.26 8.31
CA ARG A 225 12.50 8.00 7.84
C ARG A 225 13.09 7.62 6.48
N LEU A 226 13.51 6.37 6.31
CA LEU A 226 13.99 5.89 5.01
C LEU A 226 12.87 5.97 3.96
N GLY A 227 13.22 6.32 2.72
CA GLY A 227 12.27 6.63 1.65
C GLY A 227 11.93 8.12 1.58
N ALA A 228 11.74 8.78 2.73
CA ALA A 228 11.69 10.24 2.80
C ALA A 228 13.12 10.84 2.79
N ARG A 229 14.05 10.17 3.46
CA ARG A 229 15.48 10.48 3.45
C ARG A 229 16.28 9.27 2.98
N GLY A 230 17.12 9.51 1.97
CA GLY A 230 17.95 8.47 1.36
C GLY A 230 17.13 7.52 0.51
N ASP A 231 17.82 6.73 -0.31
CA ASP A 231 17.18 5.79 -1.20
C ASP A 231 16.95 4.44 -0.50
N ILE A 232 15.69 4.01 -0.45
CA ILE A 232 15.29 2.71 0.09
C ILE A 232 15.80 1.56 -0.78
N ARG A 233 15.97 1.78 -2.09
CA ARG A 233 16.46 0.77 -3.04
C ARG A 233 17.89 0.32 -2.75
N CYS A 234 18.71 1.20 -2.17
CA CYS A 234 20.09 0.93 -1.78
C CYS A 234 20.24 0.22 -0.41
N HIS A 235 19.14 -0.19 0.23
CA HIS A 235 19.22 -0.87 1.51
C HIS A 235 19.72 -2.32 1.33
N PRO A 236 20.63 -2.85 2.19
CA PRO A 236 21.18 -4.21 2.04
C PRO A 236 20.14 -5.33 1.95
N PHE A 237 18.97 -5.14 2.57
CA PHE A 237 17.84 -6.07 2.44
C PHE A 237 17.40 -6.31 0.98
N PHE A 238 17.65 -5.36 0.08
CA PHE A 238 17.35 -5.42 -1.36
C PHE A 238 18.59 -5.60 -2.23
N GLU A 239 19.74 -6.02 -1.68
CA GLU A 239 20.99 -6.24 -2.43
C GLU A 239 20.81 -7.12 -3.67
N PHE A 240 19.94 -8.12 -3.59
CA PHE A 240 19.69 -9.08 -4.67
C PHE A 240 18.55 -8.67 -5.62
N ILE A 241 18.00 -7.47 -5.47
CA ILE A 241 16.97 -6.95 -6.37
C ILE A 241 17.64 -6.15 -7.48
N ASP A 242 17.53 -6.66 -8.71
CA ASP A 242 17.76 -5.86 -9.89
C ASP A 242 16.49 -5.04 -10.19
N TRP A 243 16.52 -3.77 -9.83
CA TRP A 243 15.39 -2.86 -9.96
C TRP A 243 14.98 -2.61 -11.42
N VAL A 244 15.95 -2.64 -12.35
CA VAL A 244 15.67 -2.42 -13.78
C VAL A 244 14.94 -3.63 -14.35
N VAL A 245 15.39 -4.84 -14.01
CA VAL A 245 14.75 -6.09 -14.43
C VAL A 245 13.35 -6.22 -13.79
N LEU A 246 13.21 -5.84 -12.51
CA LEU A 246 11.93 -5.86 -11.79
C LEU A 246 10.89 -4.93 -12.46
N GLU A 247 11.29 -3.70 -12.81
CA GLU A 247 10.39 -2.72 -13.44
C GLU A 247 10.02 -3.10 -14.89
N ASN A 248 10.86 -3.87 -15.59
CA ASN A 248 10.66 -4.28 -17.00
C ASN A 248 10.01 -5.66 -17.19
N GLU A 249 9.40 -6.25 -16.15
CA GLU A 249 8.69 -7.55 -16.20
C GLU A 249 9.54 -8.80 -16.46
N GLU A 250 10.85 -8.72 -16.28
CA GLU A 250 11.74 -9.85 -16.56
C GLU A 250 11.93 -10.78 -15.34
N THR A 251 11.46 -10.38 -14.15
CA THR A 251 11.55 -11.20 -12.94
C THR A 251 10.35 -12.11 -12.75
N GLN A 252 10.58 -13.42 -12.62
CA GLN A 252 9.52 -14.36 -12.22
C GLN A 252 9.18 -14.21 -10.73
N PRO A 253 7.90 -14.08 -10.35
CA PRO A 253 7.50 -14.07 -8.95
C PRO A 253 7.89 -15.36 -8.22
N PRO A 254 8.31 -15.28 -6.94
CA PRO A 254 8.66 -16.46 -6.13
C PRO A 254 7.45 -17.33 -5.80
N TYR A 255 6.23 -16.82 -5.99
CA TYR A 255 4.99 -17.53 -5.74
C TYR A 255 3.96 -17.19 -6.81
N LYS A 256 3.41 -18.24 -7.44
CA LYS A 256 2.27 -18.13 -8.35
C LYS A 256 0.98 -18.57 -7.65
N PRO A 257 -0.04 -17.71 -7.54
CA PRO A 257 -1.33 -18.08 -6.98
C PRO A 257 -1.96 -19.27 -7.72
N LYS A 258 -2.62 -20.18 -6.99
CA LYS A 258 -3.44 -21.23 -7.62
C LYS A 258 -4.78 -20.61 -8.02
N ALA A 259 -5.10 -20.65 -9.32
CA ALA A 259 -6.39 -20.23 -9.86
C ALA A 259 -7.55 -21.07 -9.29
#